data_AF-A0A2M7YRF8-F1
#
_entry.id   AF-A0A2M7YRF8-F1
#
_cell.length_a   1.000
_cell.length_b   1.000
_cell.length_c   1.000
_cell.angle_alpha   90.00
_cell.angle_beta   90.00
_cell.angle_gamma   90.00
#
_symmetry.space_group_name_H-M   'P 1'
#
loop_
_entity.id
_entity.type
_entity.pdbx_description
1 polymer ?
#
loop_
_entity_poly.entity_id
_entity_poly.type
_entity_poly.pdbx_seq_one_letter_code
_entity_poly.pdbx_strand_id
1 'polypeptide(L)'
;MSEVQLCLEILEKAIVFEEEGMAFFQDRASNAPSSLERNLFNSLAKDEAGHKAYLMQIRDDLLREQSIDVLPEVDAEHVTNVRSVFENAMTSVNDPYNFELEELEIIKGAMDVERRGYHMYADGAAEMTSPRARQLFEHLAGEEQNHFILLKNTFDFMSDPEGFQSFDGQPMLDGG
;
A
#
# COMPACT_ATOMS: atom_id res chain seq x y z
N MET A 1 -10.29 -25.15 -11.68
CA MET A 1 -9.35 -24.08 -12.05
C MET A 1 -7.95 -24.57 -11.71
N SER A 2 -6.96 -24.42 -12.60
CA SER A 2 -5.58 -24.71 -12.23
C SER A 2 -5.03 -23.62 -11.31
N GLU A 3 -3.97 -23.92 -10.56
CA GLU A 3 -3.33 -22.91 -9.70
C GLU A 3 -2.77 -21.72 -10.51
N VAL A 4 -2.24 -21.99 -11.71
CA VAL A 4 -1.81 -20.95 -12.66
C VAL A 4 -2.97 -20.03 -13.06
N GLN A 5 -4.14 -20.59 -13.37
CA GLN A 5 -5.32 -19.81 -13.72
C GLN A 5 -5.81 -18.95 -12.55
N LEU A 6 -5.85 -19.52 -11.35
CA LEU A 6 -6.24 -18.82 -10.15
C LEU A 6 -5.29 -17.65 -9.82
N CYS A 7 -3.99 -17.90 -9.90
CA CYS A 7 -2.96 -16.89 -9.68
C CYS A 7 -3.10 -15.75 -10.70
N LEU A 8 -3.32 -16.05 -11.99
CA LEU A 8 -3.58 -15.03 -13.01
C LEU A 8 -4.83 -14.20 -12.71
N GLU A 9 -5.94 -14.82 -12.29
CA GLU A 9 -7.16 -14.08 -11.93
C GLU A 9 -6.94 -13.12 -10.75
N ILE A 10 -6.15 -13.52 -9.76
CA ILE A 10 -5.80 -12.66 -8.62
C ILE A 10 -4.88 -11.54 -9.06
N LEU A 11 -3.85 -11.83 -9.86
CA LEU A 11 -2.93 -10.83 -10.40
C LEU A 11 -3.65 -9.78 -11.25
N GLU A 12 -4.61 -10.18 -12.08
CA GLU A 12 -5.39 -9.24 -12.89
C GLU A 12 -6.22 -8.28 -12.04
N LYS A 13 -6.87 -8.78 -10.99
CA LYS A 13 -7.60 -7.94 -10.02
C LYS A 13 -6.65 -7.00 -9.28
N ALA A 14 -5.51 -7.52 -8.84
CA ALA A 14 -4.51 -6.74 -8.13
C ALA A 14 -3.94 -5.61 -9.01
N ILE A 15 -3.58 -5.87 -10.26
CA ILE A 15 -3.08 -4.83 -11.20
C ILE A 15 -4.10 -3.70 -11.38
N VAL A 16 -5.39 -4.02 -11.48
CA VAL A 16 -6.45 -3.00 -11.59
C VAL A 16 -6.57 -2.23 -10.27
N PHE A 17 -6.52 -2.92 -9.14
CA PHE A 17 -6.55 -2.30 -7.82
C PHE A 17 -5.39 -1.30 -7.62
N GLU A 18 -4.16 -1.72 -7.96
CA GLU A 18 -2.96 -0.85 -7.90
C GLU A 18 -3.10 0.37 -8.81
N GLU A 19 -3.67 0.20 -10.01
CA GLU A 19 -3.91 1.32 -10.92
C GLU A 19 -4.93 2.32 -10.36
N GLU A 20 -6.00 1.83 -9.74
CA GLU A 20 -7.00 2.67 -9.08
C GLU A 20 -6.44 3.40 -7.85
N GLY A 21 -5.68 2.70 -6.99
CA GLY A 21 -5.00 3.27 -5.82
C GLY A 21 -3.98 4.34 -6.22
N MET A 22 -3.10 4.01 -7.16
CA MET A 22 -2.13 4.96 -7.74
C MET A 22 -2.82 6.21 -8.28
N ALA A 23 -3.91 6.07 -9.04
CA ALA A 23 -4.63 7.21 -9.61
C ALA A 23 -5.26 8.09 -8.51
N PHE A 24 -5.85 7.48 -7.49
CA PHE A 24 -6.39 8.19 -6.34
C PHE A 24 -5.31 9.00 -5.60
N PHE A 25 -4.16 8.39 -5.31
CA PHE A 25 -3.06 9.09 -4.63
C PHE A 25 -2.42 10.18 -5.49
N GLN A 26 -2.29 9.99 -6.81
CA GLN A 26 -1.78 11.03 -7.71
C GLN A 26 -2.71 12.24 -7.79
N ASP A 27 -4.03 12.02 -7.90
CA ASP A 27 -5.01 13.10 -7.86
C ASP A 27 -4.93 13.85 -6.53
N ARG A 28 -4.83 13.11 -5.42
CA ARG A 28 -4.76 13.76 -4.11
C ARG A 28 -3.48 14.56 -3.92
N ALA A 29 -2.33 14.02 -4.30
CA ALA A 29 -1.05 14.74 -4.25
C ALA A 29 -1.08 16.04 -5.07
N SER A 30 -1.76 16.02 -6.22
CA SER A 30 -1.90 17.18 -7.12
C SER A 30 -2.76 18.30 -6.51
N ASN A 31 -3.77 17.93 -5.72
CA ASN A 31 -4.72 18.86 -5.09
C ASN A 31 -4.43 19.12 -3.60
N ALA A 32 -3.31 18.63 -3.08
CA ALA A 32 -2.99 18.71 -1.65
C ALA A 32 -2.77 20.17 -1.18
N PRO A 33 -3.53 20.66 -0.17
CA PRO A 33 -3.35 21.98 0.42
C PRO A 33 -2.03 22.13 1.19
N SER A 34 -1.48 21.05 1.74
CA SER A 34 -0.24 21.06 2.53
C SER A 34 0.92 20.32 1.84
N SER A 35 2.15 20.68 2.21
CA SER A 35 3.36 19.95 1.79
C SER A 35 3.43 18.55 2.39
N LEU A 36 2.98 18.38 3.64
CA LEU A 36 2.86 17.09 4.32
C LEU A 36 2.04 16.12 3.46
N GLU A 37 0.81 16.52 3.13
CA GLU A 37 -0.10 15.68 2.39
C GLU A 37 0.38 15.40 0.97
N ARG A 38 0.92 16.43 0.29
CA ARG A 38 1.51 16.27 -1.04
C ARG A 38 2.64 15.25 -1.05
N ASN A 39 3.53 15.29 -0.06
CA ASN A 39 4.67 14.38 0.02
C ASN A 39 4.22 12.96 0.37
N LEU A 40 3.28 12.83 1.31
CA LEU A 40 2.66 11.57 1.70
C LEU A 40 2.07 10.85 0.48
N PHE A 41 1.15 11.51 -0.22
CA PHE A 41 0.44 10.89 -1.35
C PHE A 41 1.33 10.66 -2.57
N ASN A 42 2.35 11.49 -2.80
CA ASN A 42 3.35 11.19 -3.83
C ASN A 42 4.18 9.95 -3.49
N SER A 43 4.46 9.70 -2.21
CA SER A 43 5.16 8.49 -1.78
C SER A 43 4.30 7.25 -2.02
N LEU A 44 3.05 7.27 -1.57
CA LEU A 44 2.10 6.16 -1.78
C LEU A 44 1.91 5.89 -3.29
N ALA A 45 1.59 6.91 -4.08
CA ALA A 45 1.43 6.77 -5.53
C ALA A 45 2.65 6.16 -6.23
N LYS A 46 3.87 6.42 -5.72
CA LYS A 46 5.10 5.87 -6.28
C LYS A 46 5.25 4.38 -5.94
N ASP A 47 4.88 3.99 -4.72
CA ASP A 47 4.94 2.59 -4.28
C ASP A 47 3.91 1.75 -5.07
N GLU A 48 2.67 2.23 -5.22
CA GLU A 48 1.64 1.53 -6.02
C GLU A 48 2.02 1.39 -7.50
N ALA A 49 2.70 2.41 -8.06
CA ALA A 49 3.25 2.30 -9.40
C ALA A 49 4.31 1.18 -9.50
N GLY A 50 5.09 0.98 -8.44
CA GLY A 50 6.04 -0.12 -8.28
C GLY A 50 5.34 -1.47 -8.17
N HIS A 51 4.34 -1.59 -7.30
CA HIS A 51 3.52 -2.79 -7.13
C HIS A 51 2.88 -3.20 -8.46
N LYS A 52 2.19 -2.26 -9.13
CA LYS A 52 1.59 -2.49 -10.45
C LYS A 52 2.60 -3.02 -11.47
N ALA A 53 3.76 -2.37 -11.60
CA ALA A 53 4.78 -2.77 -12.55
C ALA A 53 5.32 -4.19 -12.25
N TYR A 54 5.53 -4.50 -10.97
CA TYR A 54 5.99 -5.80 -10.52
C TYR A 54 4.95 -6.91 -10.80
N LEU A 55 3.68 -6.66 -10.48
CA LEU A 55 2.58 -7.59 -10.75
C LEU A 55 2.40 -7.85 -12.26
N MET A 56 2.51 -6.81 -13.09
CA MET A 56 2.45 -6.95 -14.54
C MET A 56 3.59 -7.84 -15.07
N GLN A 57 4.81 -7.66 -14.56
CA GLN A 57 5.95 -8.51 -14.92
C GLN A 57 5.69 -9.98 -14.53
N ILE A 58 5.23 -10.22 -13.30
CA ILE A 58 4.91 -11.57 -12.81
C ILE A 58 3.82 -12.23 -13.66
N ARG A 59 2.75 -11.49 -13.97
CA ARG A 59 1.67 -11.98 -14.83
C ARG A 59 2.19 -12.38 -16.21
N ASP A 60 3.04 -11.53 -16.82
CA ASP A 60 3.58 -11.79 -18.16
C ASP A 60 4.50 -13.02 -18.17
N ASP A 61 5.31 -13.21 -17.12
CA ASP A 61 6.14 -14.41 -16.93
C ASP A 61 5.30 -15.68 -16.73
N LEU A 62 4.23 -15.58 -15.92
CA LEU A 62 3.31 -16.69 -15.68
C LEU A 62 2.53 -17.08 -16.94
N LEU A 63 2.11 -16.11 -17.76
CA LEU A 63 1.48 -16.34 -19.05
C LEU A 63 2.43 -17.01 -20.05
N ARG A 64 3.70 -16.63 -20.05
CA ARG A 64 4.72 -17.17 -20.95
C ARG A 64 5.11 -18.60 -20.59
N GLU A 65 5.41 -18.85 -19.32
CA GLU A 65 5.93 -20.14 -18.86
C GLU A 65 4.82 -21.15 -18.50
N GLN A 66 3.59 -20.68 -18.26
CA GLN A 66 2.45 -21.51 -17.85
C GLN A 66 2.77 -22.40 -16.63
N SER A 67 3.62 -21.92 -15.73
CA SER A 67 4.07 -22.64 -14.54
C SER A 67 4.20 -21.70 -13.35
N ILE A 68 3.66 -22.10 -12.20
CA ILE A 68 3.75 -21.34 -10.94
C ILE A 68 5.19 -21.25 -10.41
N ASP A 69 6.07 -22.14 -10.87
CA ASP A 69 7.47 -22.15 -10.43
C ASP A 69 8.29 -20.97 -11.01
N VAL A 70 7.74 -20.25 -12.00
CA VAL A 70 8.37 -19.02 -12.53
C VAL A 70 8.30 -17.85 -11.56
N LEU A 71 7.41 -17.91 -10.57
CA LEU A 71 7.24 -16.83 -9.61
C LEU A 71 8.57 -16.55 -8.88
N PRO A 72 8.92 -15.27 -8.71
CA PRO A 72 10.15 -14.89 -8.03
C PRO A 72 10.08 -15.30 -6.55
N GLU A 73 11.25 -15.50 -5.95
CA GLU A 73 11.36 -15.53 -4.50
C GLU A 73 11.27 -14.10 -3.98
N VAL A 74 10.43 -13.87 -2.98
CA VAL A 74 10.28 -12.55 -2.39
C VAL A 74 11.54 -12.23 -1.58
N ASP A 75 12.16 -11.11 -1.89
CA ASP A 75 13.22 -10.54 -1.09
C ASP A 75 12.61 -9.63 -0.01
N ALA A 76 12.65 -10.09 1.24
CA ALA A 76 12.14 -9.36 2.40
C ALA A 76 12.94 -8.08 2.73
N GLU A 77 14.05 -7.80 2.05
CA GLU A 77 14.85 -6.59 2.26
C GLU A 77 14.24 -5.34 1.58
N HIS A 78 13.29 -5.50 0.66
CA HIS A 78 12.66 -4.41 -0.10
C HIS A 78 11.30 -3.99 0.47
N VAL A 79 11.27 -3.68 1.78
CA VAL A 79 10.08 -3.12 2.46
C VAL A 79 10.22 -1.61 2.57
N THR A 80 9.18 -0.84 2.19
CA THR A 80 9.21 0.62 2.37
C THR A 80 9.32 0.97 3.86
N ASN A 81 10.33 1.78 4.21
CA ASN A 81 10.45 2.32 5.57
C ASN A 81 9.45 3.46 5.78
N VAL A 82 8.23 3.09 6.13
CA VAL A 82 7.10 4.02 6.33
C VAL A 82 7.34 5.05 7.43
N ARG A 83 8.15 4.73 8.45
CA ARG A 83 8.56 5.70 9.46
C ARG A 83 9.39 6.83 8.85
N SER A 84 10.34 6.49 7.97
CA SER A 84 11.14 7.49 7.25
C SER A 84 10.26 8.34 6.33
N VAL A 85 9.28 7.75 5.65
CA VAL A 85 8.32 8.50 4.83
C VAL A 85 7.55 9.51 5.68
N PHE A 86 7.02 9.08 6.82
CA PHE A 86 6.34 9.96 7.78
C PHE A 86 7.25 11.09 8.26
N GLU A 87 8.45 10.77 8.76
CA GLU A 87 9.41 11.75 9.27
C GLU A 87 9.79 12.79 8.20
N ASN A 88 10.02 12.35 6.95
CA ASN A 88 10.31 13.24 5.83
C ASN A 88 9.11 14.14 5.47
N ALA A 89 7.89 13.60 5.44
CA ALA A 89 6.68 14.39 5.23
C ALA A 89 6.52 15.47 6.32
N MET A 90 6.81 15.11 7.57
CA MET A 90 6.76 16.00 8.73
C MET A 90 7.80 17.12 8.69
N THR A 91 9.02 16.87 8.20
CA THR A 91 10.04 17.95 8.07
C THR A 91 9.61 19.08 7.15
N SER A 92 8.63 18.83 6.27
CA SER A 92 8.12 19.82 5.32
C SER A 92 6.98 20.67 5.90
N VAL A 93 6.54 20.41 7.14
CA VAL A 93 5.52 21.18 7.85
C VAL A 93 6.17 22.46 8.39
N ASN A 94 6.03 23.57 7.65
CA ASN A 94 6.60 24.86 8.02
C ASN A 94 5.56 25.84 8.61
N ASP A 95 4.29 25.44 8.73
CA ASP A 95 3.19 26.32 9.09
C ASP A 95 2.38 25.70 10.24
N PRO A 96 1.93 26.46 11.26
CA PRO A 96 0.82 26.06 12.13
C PRO A 96 -0.46 25.94 11.30
N TYR A 97 -0.51 24.90 10.46
CA TYR A 97 -1.66 24.59 9.63
C TYR A 97 -2.72 23.92 10.50
N ASN A 98 -3.90 24.54 10.55
CA ASN A 98 -5.05 23.98 11.23
C ASN A 98 -5.70 22.99 10.27
N PHE A 99 -5.43 21.70 10.45
CA PHE A 99 -5.96 20.66 9.57
C PHE A 99 -7.48 20.68 9.59
N GLU A 100 -8.08 20.69 8.41
CA GLU A 100 -9.52 20.77 8.22
C GLU A 100 -10.14 19.37 8.21
N LEU A 101 -11.41 19.28 8.59
CA LEU A 101 -12.15 18.02 8.62
C LEU A 101 -12.12 17.27 7.27
N GLU A 102 -12.11 18.01 6.16
CA GLU A 102 -12.06 17.43 4.82
C GLU A 102 -10.77 16.63 4.57
N GLU A 103 -9.62 17.11 5.04
CA GLU A 103 -8.34 16.41 4.87
C GLU A 103 -8.30 15.13 5.70
N LEU A 104 -8.84 15.18 6.93
CA LEU A 104 -8.96 14.01 7.79
C LEU A 104 -9.84 12.92 7.16
N GLU A 105 -10.95 13.29 6.51
CA GLU A 105 -11.79 12.33 5.79
C GLU A 105 -11.08 11.75 4.55
N ILE A 106 -10.23 12.52 3.87
CA ILE A 106 -9.44 12.00 2.75
C ILE A 106 -8.40 11.00 3.22
N ILE A 107 -7.70 11.26 4.33
CA ILE A 107 -6.77 10.30 4.92
C ILE A 107 -7.51 9.02 5.34
N LYS A 108 -8.72 9.11 5.90
CA LYS A 108 -9.55 7.93 6.18
C LYS A 108 -9.90 7.15 4.92
N GLY A 109 -10.26 7.85 3.84
CA GLY A 109 -10.51 7.23 2.54
C GLY A 109 -9.28 6.49 2.00
N ALA A 110 -8.10 7.09 2.14
CA ALA A 110 -6.83 6.44 1.82
C ALA A 110 -6.60 5.19 2.68
N MET A 111 -6.83 5.27 3.99
CA MET A 111 -6.73 4.12 4.89
C MET A 111 -7.69 2.97 4.49
N ASP A 112 -8.88 3.31 3.97
CA ASP A 112 -9.82 2.33 3.42
C ASP A 112 -9.36 1.72 2.10
N VAL A 113 -8.55 2.42 1.30
CA VAL A 113 -7.87 1.82 0.14
C VAL A 113 -6.89 0.76 0.62
N GLU A 114 -5.91 1.13 1.46
CA GLU A 114 -4.88 0.21 1.96
C GLU A 114 -5.47 -1.01 2.68
N ARG A 115 -6.51 -0.80 3.49
CA ARG A 115 -7.20 -1.91 4.17
C ARG A 115 -7.82 -2.90 3.18
N ARG A 116 -8.39 -2.41 2.07
CA ARG A 116 -8.94 -3.29 1.02
C ARG A 116 -7.83 -4.01 0.26
N GLY A 117 -6.71 -3.34 0.01
CA GLY A 117 -5.52 -3.95 -0.60
C GLY A 117 -4.99 -5.09 0.26
N TYR A 118 -4.79 -4.81 1.55
CA TYR A 118 -4.41 -5.82 2.55
C TYR A 118 -5.28 -7.07 2.49
N HIS A 119 -6.61 -6.91 2.55
CA HIS A 119 -7.52 -8.05 2.54
C HIS A 119 -7.51 -8.77 1.18
N MET A 120 -7.45 -8.05 0.07
CA MET A 120 -7.36 -8.66 -1.26
C MET A 120 -6.12 -9.56 -1.37
N TYR A 121 -4.97 -9.11 -0.90
CA TYR A 121 -3.74 -9.89 -0.92
C TYR A 121 -3.73 -11.02 0.11
N ALA A 122 -4.22 -10.78 1.32
CA ALA A 122 -4.34 -11.82 2.34
C ALA A 122 -5.27 -12.96 1.91
N ASP A 123 -6.42 -12.64 1.32
CA ASP A 123 -7.35 -13.62 0.75
C ASP A 123 -6.70 -14.35 -0.43
N GLY A 124 -6.02 -13.61 -1.32
CA GLY A 124 -5.27 -14.19 -2.43
C GLY A 124 -4.18 -15.18 -1.98
N ALA A 125 -3.46 -14.86 -0.90
CA ALA A 125 -2.48 -15.75 -0.29
C ALA A 125 -3.14 -17.03 0.27
N ALA A 126 -4.28 -16.90 0.96
CA ALA A 126 -4.99 -18.02 1.55
C ALA A 126 -5.52 -19.02 0.50
N GLU A 127 -5.80 -18.55 -0.72
CA GLU A 127 -6.24 -19.38 -1.84
C GLU A 127 -5.09 -20.15 -2.54
N MET A 128 -3.83 -19.79 -2.30
CA MET A 128 -2.66 -20.40 -2.95
C MET A 128 -2.15 -21.65 -2.22
N THR A 129 -1.88 -22.72 -2.98
CA THR A 129 -1.20 -23.90 -2.44
C THR A 129 0.32 -23.79 -2.56
N SER A 130 0.82 -23.18 -3.64
CA SER A 130 2.22 -22.90 -3.89
C SER A 130 2.79 -21.98 -2.81
N PRO A 131 3.86 -22.39 -2.11
CA PRO A 131 4.52 -21.53 -1.13
C PRO A 131 5.04 -20.22 -1.73
N ARG A 132 5.50 -20.24 -2.99
CA ARG A 132 6.00 -19.04 -3.67
C ARG A 132 4.88 -18.02 -3.92
N ALA A 133 3.74 -18.49 -4.44
CA ALA A 133 2.59 -17.63 -4.70
C ALA A 133 2.02 -17.05 -3.40
N ARG A 134 1.94 -17.87 -2.35
CA ARG A 134 1.51 -17.44 -1.03
C ARG A 134 2.41 -16.36 -0.46
N GLN A 135 3.73 -16.58 -0.47
CA GLN A 135 4.70 -15.60 0.02
C GLN A 135 4.66 -14.28 -0.75
N LEU A 136 4.44 -14.34 -2.08
CA LEU A 136 4.27 -13.14 -2.91
C LEU A 136 3.09 -12.28 -2.43
N PHE A 137 1.92 -12.90 -2.23
CA PHE A 137 0.74 -12.16 -1.80
C PHE A 137 0.80 -11.77 -0.31
N GLU A 138 1.38 -12.59 0.57
CA GLU A 138 1.66 -12.22 1.97
C GLU A 138 2.58 -11.00 2.06
N HIS A 139 3.58 -10.92 1.18
CA HIS A 139 4.48 -9.77 1.13
C HIS A 139 3.76 -8.50 0.71
N LEU A 140 2.95 -8.54 -0.35
CA LEU A 140 2.16 -7.40 -0.79
C LEU A 140 1.17 -6.96 0.29
N ALA A 141 0.46 -7.90 0.94
CA ALA A 141 -0.36 -7.58 2.11
C ALA A 141 0.44 -6.87 3.22
N GLY A 142 1.69 -7.28 3.44
CA GLY A 142 2.60 -6.60 4.36
C GLY A 142 2.89 -5.15 3.97
N GLU A 143 3.09 -4.86 2.68
CA GLU A 143 3.30 -3.49 2.18
C GLU A 143 2.05 -2.62 2.38
N GLU A 144 0.86 -3.11 2.02
CA GLU A 144 -0.41 -2.40 2.26
C GLU A 144 -0.63 -2.11 3.75
N GLN A 145 -0.27 -3.05 4.63
CA GLN A 145 -0.33 -2.82 6.08
C GLN A 145 0.62 -1.70 6.50
N ASN A 146 1.83 -1.64 5.94
CA ASN A 146 2.78 -0.57 6.23
C ASN A 146 2.24 0.79 5.76
N HIS A 147 1.64 0.85 4.57
CA HIS A 147 0.98 2.05 4.06
C HIS A 147 -0.21 2.47 4.94
N PHE A 148 -1.02 1.52 5.42
CA PHE A 148 -2.07 1.79 6.39
C PHE A 148 -1.52 2.40 7.68
N ILE A 149 -0.42 1.85 8.21
CA ILE A 149 0.25 2.38 9.41
C ILE A 149 0.74 3.81 9.18
N LEU A 150 1.34 4.09 8.02
CA LEU A 150 1.77 5.44 7.63
C LEU A 150 0.59 6.43 7.65
N LEU A 151 -0.51 6.08 7.00
CA LEU A 151 -1.71 6.92 6.93
C LEU A 151 -2.34 7.12 8.30
N LYS A 152 -2.43 6.07 9.12
CA LYS A 152 -2.98 6.15 10.48
C LYS A 152 -2.15 7.07 11.38
N ASN A 153 -0.83 6.97 11.33
CA ASN A 153 0.04 7.89 12.08
C ASN A 153 -0.09 9.33 11.59
N THR A 154 -0.26 9.52 10.27
CA THR A 154 -0.52 10.84 9.70
C THR A 154 -1.86 11.41 10.14
N PHE A 155 -2.91 10.58 10.14
CA PHE A 155 -4.22 10.94 10.66
C PHE A 155 -4.16 11.36 12.13
N ASP A 156 -3.51 10.55 12.97
CA ASP A 156 -3.41 10.82 14.41
C ASP A 156 -2.71 12.16 14.65
N PHE A 157 -1.58 12.39 13.96
CA PHE A 157 -0.86 13.66 14.03
C PHE A 157 -1.72 14.84 13.56
N MET A 158 -2.41 14.73 12.42
CA MET A 158 -3.24 15.82 11.88
C MET A 158 -4.45 16.12 12.79
N SER A 159 -5.01 15.09 13.43
CA SER A 159 -6.21 15.22 14.28
C SER A 159 -5.92 15.81 15.66
N ASP A 160 -4.72 15.57 16.20
CA ASP A 160 -4.26 16.10 17.49
C ASP A 160 -2.72 16.26 17.50
N PRO A 161 -2.19 17.34 16.88
CA PRO A 161 -0.75 17.56 16.81
C PRO A 161 -0.07 17.71 18.18
N GLU A 162 -0.78 18.27 19.17
CA GLU A 162 -0.24 18.47 20.53
C GLU A 162 -0.25 17.17 21.35
N GLY A 163 -1.21 16.27 21.10
CA GLY A 163 -1.32 14.96 21.74
C GLY A 163 -0.50 13.85 21.08
N PHE A 164 -0.05 14.02 19.83
CA PHE A 164 0.75 13.03 19.13
C PHE A 164 2.14 12.86 19.75
N GLN A 165 2.43 11.67 20.29
CA GLN A 165 3.67 11.41 21.03
C GLN A 165 4.79 10.84 20.15
N SER A 166 4.48 9.86 19.31
CA SER A 166 5.45 9.15 18.48
C SER A 166 4.77 8.28 17.44
N PHE A 167 5.52 7.95 16.38
CA PHE A 167 5.09 6.97 15.39
C PHE A 167 4.87 5.58 16.01
N ASP A 168 3.66 5.03 15.87
CA ASP A 168 3.31 3.66 16.21
C ASP A 168 3.44 2.75 14.99
N GLY A 169 4.41 1.85 15.02
CA GLY A 169 4.68 0.89 13.94
C GLY A 169 4.10 -0.50 14.16
N GLN A 170 3.25 -0.70 15.18
CA GLN A 170 2.62 -2.00 15.38
C GLN A 170 1.68 -2.34 14.23
N PRO A 171 1.60 -3.62 13.79
CA PRO A 171 0.54 -4.08 12.92
C PRO A 171 -0.85 -3.69 13.44
N MET A 172 -1.69 -3.11 12.58
CA MET A 172 -3.02 -2.61 12.94
C MET A 172 -4.16 -3.28 12.15
N LEU A 173 -3.81 -4.14 11.20
CA LEU A 173 -4.75 -4.94 10.42
C LEU A 173 -4.52 -6.40 10.78
N ASP A 174 -5.60 -7.12 11.06
CA ASP A 174 -5.54 -8.55 11.36
C ASP A 174 -5.90 -9.34 10.09
N GLY A 175 -5.15 -10.40 9.84
CA GLY A 175 -5.51 -11.43 8.86
C GLY A 175 -6.56 -12.33 9.49
N GLY A 176 -7.82 -12.17 9.07
CA GLY A 176 -8.97 -12.92 9.59
C GLY A 176 -8.85 -14.45 9.45
#